data_AF-W1QCH6-F1
#
_entry.id   AF-W1QCH6-F1
#
_cell.length_a   1.000
_cell.length_b   1.000
_cell.length_c   1.000
_cell.angle_alpha   90.00
_cell.angle_beta   90.00
_cell.angle_gamma   90.00
#
_symmetry.space_group_name_H-M   'P 1'
#
loop_
_entity.id
_entity.type
_entity.pdbx_description
1 polymer ?
#
loop_
_entity_poly.entity_id
_entity_poly.type
_entity_poly.pdbx_seq_one_letter_code
_entity_poly.pdbx_strand_id
1 'polypeptide(L)'
;MFSLVDRNDLKIIEGPLRPPFLEIPKASLIEGLPDGLLAVIAPVVAYWVYSTLYHIIDVYELAERYRIHPSEEMLRKNTVSLSVVIRDVILQHIIQTIAALIFYQFDPKPTTGYENHTLWGWRHAVPDAIPTWALYVTYWYGLSLLKISIAFFIIDSWQYMLHRAMHLNKWLYRRFHSRHHKLYVPYAFGALFNDPVEGFLLDTVGTGIASLVTGLSAREQIFLYTFSTLKTVDDHCGYAFPFDPFQIVFPNNSIYHDIHHQHFGVKYNFSQPFFTIWDKLFDTTYHGVDEYSDKQKKITLEKYKIFLEERRKKNEKRKQEEQNKLKRKEEKQE
;
A
#
# COMPACT_ATOMS: atom_id res chain seq x y z
N MET A 1 28.06 -12.76 -4.98
CA MET A 1 27.65 -11.46 -5.59
C MET A 1 26.57 -11.79 -6.59
N PHE A 2 25.32 -11.38 -6.38
CA PHE A 2 24.24 -11.61 -7.34
C PHE A 2 24.56 -10.79 -8.60
N SER A 3 24.98 -11.47 -9.67
CA SER A 3 25.14 -10.82 -10.96
C SER A 3 23.74 -10.66 -11.56
N LEU A 4 23.32 -9.42 -11.84
CA LEU A 4 22.07 -9.12 -12.56
C LEU A 4 22.06 -9.65 -14.00
N VAL A 5 23.21 -10.15 -14.46
CA VAL A 5 23.43 -10.62 -15.83
C VAL A 5 24.18 -11.95 -15.77
N ASP A 6 23.62 -12.99 -16.40
CA ASP A 6 24.34 -14.24 -16.59
C ASP A 6 25.30 -14.12 -17.78
N ARG A 7 26.60 -14.31 -17.53
CA ARG A 7 27.64 -14.23 -18.57
C ARG A 7 27.52 -15.33 -19.62
N ASN A 8 26.93 -16.47 -19.29
CA ASN A 8 26.69 -17.54 -20.23
C ASN A 8 25.56 -17.16 -21.20
N ASP A 9 24.49 -16.54 -20.69
CA ASP A 9 23.42 -16.01 -21.53
C ASP A 9 23.95 -14.97 -22.51
N LEU A 10 24.83 -14.05 -22.06
CA LEU A 10 25.44 -13.07 -22.97
C LEU A 10 26.15 -13.71 -24.15
N LYS A 11 26.94 -14.77 -23.91
CA LYS A 11 27.65 -15.50 -24.97
C LYS A 11 26.69 -16.17 -25.94
N ILE A 12 25.57 -16.71 -25.45
CA ILE A 12 24.53 -17.33 -26.28
C ILE A 12 23.84 -16.27 -27.14
N ILE A 13 23.49 -15.13 -26.56
CA ILE A 13 22.81 -14.02 -27.23
C ILE A 13 23.69 -13.39 -28.32
N GLU A 14 25.01 -13.30 -28.08
CA GLU A 14 26.00 -12.80 -29.05
C GLU A 14 26.42 -13.85 -30.09
N GLY A 15 25.96 -15.09 -29.93
CA GLY A 15 26.33 -16.20 -30.81
C GLY A 15 25.90 -15.97 -32.27
N PRO A 16 26.63 -16.53 -33.25
CA PRO A 16 26.34 -16.34 -34.66
C PRO A 16 25.05 -17.02 -35.14
N LEU A 17 24.51 -17.96 -34.34
CA LEU A 17 23.29 -18.70 -34.64
C LEU A 17 22.22 -18.39 -33.62
N ARG A 18 20.98 -18.21 -34.10
CA ARG A 18 19.83 -18.04 -33.22
C ARG A 18 19.63 -19.29 -32.37
N PRO A 19 19.63 -19.20 -31.03
CA PRO A 19 19.52 -20.37 -30.17
C PRO A 19 18.14 -21.02 -30.35
N PRO A 20 18.05 -22.36 -30.45
CA PRO A 20 16.76 -23.03 -30.39
C PRO A 20 16.11 -22.78 -29.02
N PHE A 21 14.78 -22.85 -28.96
CA PHE A 21 14.05 -22.75 -27.70
C PHE A 21 13.00 -23.85 -27.60
N LEU A 22 12.66 -24.19 -26.36
CA LEU A 22 11.51 -25.01 -26.02
C LEU A 22 10.67 -24.24 -25.02
N GLU A 23 9.47 -23.85 -25.43
CA GLU A 23 8.54 -23.18 -24.52
C GLU A 23 7.97 -24.19 -23.54
N ILE A 24 8.24 -23.96 -22.25
CA ILE A 24 7.79 -24.81 -21.16
C ILE A 24 6.98 -24.01 -20.13
N PRO A 25 6.08 -24.66 -19.37
CA PRO A 25 5.41 -24.00 -18.25
C PRO A 25 6.43 -23.40 -17.27
N LYS A 26 6.21 -22.15 -16.87
CA LYS A 26 7.05 -21.48 -15.88
C LYS A 26 6.73 -22.03 -14.50
N ALA A 27 7.76 -22.44 -13.77
CA ALA A 27 7.61 -22.90 -12.39
C ALA A 27 7.03 -21.79 -11.50
N SER A 28 6.13 -22.14 -10.59
CA SER A 28 5.61 -21.22 -9.58
C SER A 28 6.68 -20.73 -8.62
N LEU A 29 6.49 -19.55 -8.03
CA LEU A 29 7.33 -19.03 -6.94
C LEU A 29 7.21 -19.87 -5.67
N ILE A 30 6.02 -20.39 -5.39
CA ILE A 30 5.73 -21.29 -4.27
C ILE A 30 5.28 -22.63 -4.86
N GLU A 31 5.96 -23.71 -4.49
CA GLU A 31 5.62 -25.05 -4.94
C GLU A 31 4.16 -25.39 -4.60
N GLY A 32 3.40 -25.87 -5.59
CA GLY A 32 1.99 -26.21 -5.43
C GLY A 32 0.99 -25.04 -5.51
N LEU A 33 1.46 -23.79 -5.59
CA LEU A 33 0.61 -22.60 -5.67
C LEU A 33 0.86 -21.84 -6.98
N PRO A 34 -0.09 -21.82 -7.93
CA PRO A 34 0.05 -21.02 -9.16
C PRO A 34 0.26 -19.53 -8.87
N ASP A 35 1.19 -18.89 -9.58
CA ASP A 35 1.52 -17.47 -9.37
C ASP A 35 0.29 -16.56 -9.51
N GLY A 36 -0.66 -16.88 -10.40
CA GLY A 36 -1.90 -16.11 -10.54
C GLY A 36 -2.80 -16.21 -9.32
N LEU A 37 -2.87 -17.37 -8.66
CA LEU A 37 -3.59 -17.53 -7.40
C LEU A 37 -2.87 -16.81 -6.25
N LEU A 38 -1.52 -16.82 -6.25
CA LEU A 38 -0.73 -16.02 -5.32
C LEU A 38 -1.00 -14.52 -5.51
N ALA A 39 -1.23 -14.03 -6.74
CA ALA A 39 -1.61 -12.63 -7.01
C ALA A 39 -2.96 -12.25 -6.38
N VAL A 40 -3.88 -13.21 -6.21
CA VAL A 40 -5.16 -13.01 -5.50
C VAL A 40 -4.95 -12.98 -3.98
N ILE A 41 -4.13 -13.89 -3.45
CA ILE A 41 -3.94 -14.08 -1.99
C ILE A 41 -3.05 -13.00 -1.38
N ALA A 42 -1.94 -12.67 -2.03
CA ALA A 42 -0.89 -11.82 -1.49
C ALA A 42 -1.37 -10.43 -1.02
N PRO A 43 -2.17 -9.65 -1.79
CA PRO A 43 -2.66 -8.36 -1.32
C PRO A 43 -3.58 -8.48 -0.11
N VAL A 44 -4.43 -9.50 -0.04
CA VAL A 44 -5.31 -9.74 1.13
C VAL A 44 -4.48 -10.02 2.38
N VAL A 45 -3.49 -10.91 2.27
CA VAL A 45 -2.58 -11.21 3.40
C VAL A 45 -1.81 -9.96 3.81
N ALA A 46 -1.28 -9.19 2.85
CA ALA A 46 -0.54 -7.96 3.11
C ALA A 46 -1.40 -6.93 3.85
N TYR A 47 -2.65 -6.75 3.45
CA TYR A 47 -3.61 -5.87 4.13
C TYR A 47 -3.75 -6.23 5.61
N TRP A 48 -4.07 -7.50 5.92
CA TRP A 48 -4.33 -7.92 7.30
C TRP A 48 -3.08 -7.88 8.15
N VAL A 49 -1.94 -8.33 7.61
CA VAL A 49 -0.66 -8.29 8.34
C VAL A 49 -0.29 -6.85 8.66
N TYR A 50 -0.28 -5.96 7.65
CA TYR A 50 0.20 -4.60 7.86
C TYR A 50 -0.77 -3.75 8.69
N SER A 51 -2.09 -3.92 8.49
CA SER A 51 -3.09 -3.28 9.35
C SER A 51 -3.00 -3.75 10.80
N THR A 52 -2.73 -5.04 11.02
CA THR A 52 -2.54 -5.58 12.37
C THR A 52 -1.28 -5.04 13.02
N LEU A 53 -0.18 -4.87 12.27
CA LEU A 53 1.04 -4.25 12.79
C LEU A 53 0.76 -2.82 13.30
N TYR A 54 0.07 -2.00 12.51
CA TYR A 54 -0.35 -0.66 12.94
C TYR A 54 -1.32 -0.69 14.11
N HIS A 55 -2.24 -1.66 14.15
CA HIS A 55 -3.16 -1.81 15.27
C HIS A 55 -2.44 -2.23 16.57
N ILE A 56 -1.40 -3.06 16.50
CA ILE A 56 -0.54 -3.39 17.64
C ILE A 56 0.19 -2.13 18.12
N ILE A 57 0.75 -1.34 17.21
CA ILE A 57 1.39 -0.06 17.54
C ILE A 57 0.40 0.86 18.28
N ASP A 58 -0.84 0.89 17.82
CA ASP A 58 -1.92 1.72 18.36
C ASP A 58 -2.38 1.28 19.77
N VAL A 59 -2.71 0.00 19.93
CA VAL A 59 -3.23 -0.56 21.19
C VAL A 59 -2.18 -0.57 22.30
N TYR A 60 -0.90 -0.78 21.97
CA TYR A 60 0.19 -0.78 22.95
C TYR A 60 0.89 0.57 23.08
N GLU A 61 0.41 1.60 22.39
CA GLU A 61 0.92 2.98 22.45
C GLU A 61 2.44 3.03 22.19
N LEU A 62 2.91 2.25 21.22
CA LEU A 62 4.35 2.03 20.98
C LEU A 62 5.03 3.22 20.31
N ALA A 63 4.25 4.06 19.63
CA ALA A 63 4.75 5.11 18.75
C ALA A 63 4.02 6.46 18.90
N GLU A 64 3.53 6.78 20.10
CA GLU A 64 2.76 8.02 20.37
C GLU A 64 3.43 9.31 19.88
N ARG A 65 4.77 9.34 19.86
CA ARG A 65 5.55 10.48 19.34
C ARG A 65 5.28 10.78 17.85
N TYR A 66 4.84 9.79 17.08
CA TYR A 66 4.64 9.88 15.63
C TYR A 66 3.15 9.84 15.24
N ARG A 67 2.25 9.74 16.22
CA ARG A 67 0.81 9.69 15.96
C ARG A 67 0.30 11.07 15.52
N ILE A 68 -0.51 11.10 14.45
CA ILE A 68 -1.03 12.35 13.88
C ILE A 68 -2.10 12.97 14.80
N HIS A 69 -3.07 12.16 15.24
CA HIS A 69 -4.14 12.59 16.15
C HIS A 69 -4.14 11.77 17.44
N PRO A 70 -4.45 12.34 18.62
CA PRO A 70 -4.58 11.56 19.85
C PRO A 70 -5.65 10.45 19.75
N SER A 71 -5.44 9.31 20.43
CA SER A 71 -6.42 8.20 20.46
C SER A 71 -7.83 8.64 20.88
N GLU A 72 -7.93 9.53 21.86
CA GLU A 72 -9.20 10.09 22.33
C GLU A 72 -9.97 10.82 21.23
N GLU A 73 -9.24 11.49 20.34
CA GLU A 73 -9.83 12.20 19.22
C GLU A 73 -10.38 11.21 18.18
N MET A 74 -9.61 10.18 17.84
CA MET A 74 -10.07 9.08 16.98
C MET A 74 -11.36 8.46 17.52
N LEU A 75 -11.38 8.08 18.80
CA LEU A 75 -12.54 7.45 19.44
C LEU A 75 -13.77 8.37 19.50
N ARG A 76 -13.57 9.68 19.64
CA ARG A 76 -14.66 10.66 19.74
C ARG A 76 -15.19 11.10 18.37
N LYS A 77 -14.33 11.21 17.36
CA LYS A 77 -14.66 11.79 16.05
C LYS A 77 -15.12 10.72 15.05
N ASN A 78 -14.60 9.50 15.14
CA ASN A 78 -15.03 8.42 14.27
C ASN A 78 -16.42 7.94 14.69
N THR A 79 -17.35 7.90 13.74
CA THR A 79 -18.77 7.56 14.02
C THR A 79 -19.09 6.09 13.81
N VAL A 80 -18.08 5.27 13.52
CA VAL A 80 -18.19 3.85 13.18
C VAL A 80 -17.20 3.05 14.03
N SER A 81 -17.67 1.95 14.61
CA SER A 81 -16.83 1.03 15.39
C SER A 81 -15.89 0.22 14.50
N LEU A 82 -14.77 -0.21 15.08
CA LEU A 82 -13.81 -1.11 14.43
C LEU A 82 -14.45 -2.42 13.94
N SER A 83 -15.40 -2.98 14.68
CA SER A 83 -16.11 -4.21 14.29
C SER A 83 -16.90 -4.06 12.98
N VAL A 84 -17.52 -2.89 12.77
CA VAL A 84 -18.24 -2.59 11.52
C VAL A 84 -17.25 -2.40 10.38
N VAL A 85 -16.11 -1.74 10.64
CA VAL A 85 -15.03 -1.61 9.66
C VAL A 85 -14.50 -2.97 9.23
N ILE A 86 -14.12 -3.84 10.18
CA ILE A 86 -13.62 -5.20 9.89
C ILE A 86 -14.63 -6.00 9.07
N ARG A 87 -15.91 -5.99 9.44
CA ARG A 87 -16.97 -6.71 8.71
C ARG A 87 -17.02 -6.26 7.24
N ASP A 88 -16.98 -4.96 7.01
CA ASP A 88 -17.12 -4.40 5.66
C ASP A 88 -15.87 -4.65 4.81
N VAL A 89 -14.70 -4.58 5.42
CA VAL A 89 -13.44 -4.94 4.76
C VAL A 89 -13.43 -6.43 4.38
N ILE A 90 -13.96 -7.32 5.22
CA ILE A 90 -14.12 -8.74 4.86
C ILE A 90 -15.05 -8.88 3.65
N LEU A 91 -16.18 -8.17 3.62
CA LEU A 91 -17.09 -8.16 2.48
C LEU A 91 -16.38 -7.65 1.21
N GLN A 92 -15.61 -6.57 1.33
CA GLN A 92 -14.84 -6.00 0.23
C GLN A 92 -13.81 -6.99 -0.32
N HIS A 93 -13.08 -7.70 0.55
CA HIS A 93 -12.14 -8.73 0.15
C HIS A 93 -12.82 -9.95 -0.50
N ILE A 94 -14.03 -10.35 -0.06
CA ILE A 94 -14.80 -11.39 -0.75
C ILE A 94 -15.11 -10.96 -2.17
N ILE A 95 -15.60 -9.73 -2.37
CA ILE A 95 -15.92 -9.19 -3.69
C ILE A 95 -14.66 -9.11 -4.57
N GLN A 96 -13.57 -8.56 -4.04
CA GLN A 96 -12.26 -8.48 -4.72
C GLN A 96 -11.73 -9.86 -5.10
N THR A 97 -11.82 -10.83 -4.20
CA THR A 97 -11.35 -12.21 -4.43
C THR A 97 -12.17 -12.88 -5.53
N ILE A 98 -13.49 -12.77 -5.50
CA ILE A 98 -14.36 -13.32 -6.56
C ILE A 98 -14.01 -12.69 -7.91
N ALA A 99 -13.90 -11.38 -7.98
CA ALA A 99 -13.54 -10.67 -9.21
C ALA A 99 -12.16 -11.12 -9.71
N ALA A 100 -11.15 -11.18 -8.84
CA ALA A 100 -9.80 -11.59 -9.20
C ALA A 100 -9.74 -13.06 -9.66
N LEU A 101 -10.52 -13.96 -9.04
CA LEU A 101 -10.64 -15.35 -9.47
C LEU A 101 -11.31 -15.49 -10.84
N ILE A 102 -12.26 -14.61 -11.17
CA ILE A 102 -12.87 -14.53 -12.51
C ILE A 102 -11.81 -14.06 -13.51
N PHE A 103 -11.10 -12.96 -13.23
CA PHE A 103 -10.04 -12.45 -14.11
C PHE A 103 -8.94 -13.49 -14.34
N TYR A 104 -8.53 -14.21 -13.29
CA TYR A 104 -7.52 -15.26 -13.38
C TYR A 104 -7.88 -16.38 -14.37
N GLN A 105 -9.17 -16.66 -14.63
CA GLN A 105 -9.55 -17.65 -15.66
C GLN A 105 -9.16 -17.24 -17.07
N PHE A 106 -8.97 -15.94 -17.30
CA PHE A 106 -8.61 -15.38 -18.60
C PHE A 106 -7.10 -15.12 -18.73
N ASP A 107 -6.34 -15.29 -17.66
CA ASP A 107 -4.90 -15.07 -17.70
C ASP A 107 -4.20 -16.17 -18.53
N PRO A 108 -3.26 -15.80 -19.41
CA PRO A 108 -2.46 -16.78 -20.14
C PRO A 108 -1.60 -17.57 -19.15
N LYS A 109 -1.45 -18.87 -19.41
CA LYS A 109 -0.56 -19.72 -18.61
C LYS A 109 0.88 -19.23 -18.76
N PRO A 110 1.60 -18.95 -17.67
CA PRO A 110 2.96 -18.42 -17.76
C PRO A 110 3.91 -19.49 -18.30
N THR A 111 4.70 -19.12 -19.31
CA THR A 111 5.71 -19.97 -19.94
C THR A 111 7.10 -19.32 -19.90
N THR A 112 8.14 -20.09 -20.14
CA THR A 112 9.56 -19.69 -20.15
C THR A 112 10.35 -20.59 -21.10
N GLY A 113 11.64 -20.32 -21.29
CA GLY A 113 12.55 -21.10 -22.13
C GLY A 113 12.87 -20.49 -23.49
N TYR A 114 12.24 -19.36 -23.83
CA TYR A 114 12.41 -18.64 -25.10
C TYR A 114 13.20 -17.33 -24.96
N GLU A 115 13.64 -16.96 -23.76
CA GLU A 115 14.18 -15.63 -23.46
C GLU A 115 15.47 -15.34 -24.23
N ASN A 116 16.42 -16.28 -24.25
CA ASN A 116 17.66 -16.14 -25.03
C ASN A 116 17.40 -16.07 -26.54
N HIS A 117 16.36 -16.76 -27.02
CA HIS A 117 15.94 -16.70 -28.43
C HIS A 117 15.34 -15.34 -28.81
N THR A 118 14.58 -14.73 -27.91
CA THR A 118 14.04 -13.37 -28.07
C THR A 118 15.16 -12.33 -27.99
N LEU A 119 16.02 -12.43 -26.97
CA LEU A 119 17.14 -11.52 -26.77
C LEU A 119 18.17 -11.57 -27.91
N TRP A 120 18.43 -12.76 -28.47
CA TRP A 120 19.24 -12.89 -29.69
C TRP A 120 18.64 -12.09 -30.84
N GLY A 121 17.32 -12.18 -31.02
CA GLY A 121 16.60 -11.41 -32.05
C GLY A 121 16.72 -9.91 -31.84
N TRP A 122 16.60 -9.43 -30.59
CA TRP A 122 16.84 -8.03 -30.25
C TRP A 122 18.26 -7.60 -30.54
N ARG A 123 19.25 -8.41 -30.15
CA ARG A 123 20.65 -8.09 -30.34
C ARG A 123 21.01 -7.90 -31.81
N HIS A 124 20.45 -8.72 -32.70
CA HIS A 124 20.69 -8.65 -34.14
C HIS A 124 19.84 -7.58 -34.86
N ALA A 125 18.86 -6.99 -34.16
CA ALA A 125 18.03 -5.91 -34.69
C ALA A 125 18.51 -4.51 -34.27
N VAL A 126 19.42 -4.40 -33.30
CA VAL A 126 19.94 -3.13 -32.79
C VAL A 126 21.42 -2.92 -33.13
N PRO A 127 21.91 -1.66 -33.19
CA PRO A 127 23.32 -1.38 -33.46
C PRO A 127 24.28 -1.94 -32.39
N ASP A 128 25.48 -2.32 -32.80
CA ASP A 128 26.53 -2.87 -31.93
C ASP A 128 27.01 -1.93 -30.82
N ALA A 129 26.69 -0.63 -30.93
CA ALA A 129 26.94 0.35 -29.88
C ALA A 129 26.14 0.07 -28.59
N ILE A 130 25.02 -0.64 -28.68
CA ILE A 130 24.23 -1.05 -27.51
C ILE A 130 24.79 -2.38 -26.99
N PRO A 131 25.36 -2.42 -25.78
CA PRO A 131 25.95 -3.64 -25.27
C PRO A 131 24.87 -4.67 -24.92
N THR A 132 25.17 -5.96 -25.14
CA THR A 132 24.22 -7.06 -24.92
C THR A 132 23.69 -7.12 -23.49
N TRP A 133 24.52 -6.80 -22.50
CA TRP A 133 24.07 -6.75 -21.10
C TRP A 133 22.97 -5.70 -20.87
N ALA A 134 22.94 -4.61 -21.64
CA ALA A 134 21.89 -3.61 -21.52
C ALA A 134 20.56 -4.18 -22.04
N LEU A 135 20.57 -4.89 -23.18
CA LEU A 135 19.38 -5.58 -23.69
C LEU A 135 18.87 -6.63 -22.69
N TYR A 136 19.78 -7.38 -22.08
CA TYR A 136 19.46 -8.36 -21.04
C TYR A 136 18.74 -7.69 -19.85
N VAL A 137 19.33 -6.63 -19.30
CA VAL A 137 18.75 -5.89 -18.16
C VAL A 137 17.42 -5.26 -18.55
N THR A 138 17.30 -4.70 -19.76
CA THR A 138 16.05 -4.14 -20.26
C THR A 138 14.96 -5.20 -20.36
N TYR A 139 15.25 -6.37 -20.91
CA TYR A 139 14.28 -7.46 -21.04
C TYR A 139 13.81 -7.98 -19.68
N TRP A 140 14.74 -8.28 -18.78
CA TRP A 140 14.42 -8.92 -17.49
C TRP A 140 13.87 -7.96 -16.43
N TYR A 141 14.27 -6.70 -16.46
CA TYR A 141 13.92 -5.73 -15.42
C TYR A 141 13.29 -4.46 -15.99
N GLY A 142 13.84 -3.93 -17.09
CA GLY A 142 13.37 -2.67 -17.67
C GLY A 142 11.92 -2.74 -18.17
N LEU A 143 11.53 -3.83 -18.84
CA LEU A 143 10.16 -4.03 -19.31
C LEU A 143 9.16 -4.10 -18.15
N SER A 144 9.48 -4.87 -17.11
CA SER A 144 8.63 -4.95 -15.92
C SER A 144 8.53 -3.62 -15.19
N LEU A 145 9.64 -2.90 -15.03
CA LEU A 145 9.65 -1.56 -14.45
C LEU A 145 8.79 -0.59 -15.26
N LEU A 146 8.88 -0.62 -16.59
CA LEU A 146 8.08 0.21 -17.48
C LEU A 146 6.59 -0.11 -17.32
N LYS A 147 6.21 -1.39 -17.38
CA LYS A 147 4.82 -1.83 -17.20
C LYS A 147 4.26 -1.39 -15.85
N ILE A 148 4.99 -1.62 -14.76
CA ILE A 148 4.57 -1.22 -13.41
C ILE A 148 4.46 0.31 -13.29
N SER A 149 5.38 1.06 -13.89
CA SER A 149 5.34 2.52 -13.87
C SER A 149 4.11 3.06 -14.61
N ILE A 150 3.78 2.49 -15.77
CA ILE A 150 2.55 2.82 -16.50
C ILE A 150 1.33 2.40 -15.68
N ALA A 151 1.36 1.24 -15.03
CA ALA A 151 0.27 0.78 -14.17
C ALA A 151 0.03 1.71 -12.96
N PHE A 152 1.09 2.19 -12.30
CA PHE A 152 0.97 3.24 -11.26
C PHE A 152 0.29 4.49 -11.81
N PHE A 153 0.71 4.96 -12.98
CA PHE A 153 0.08 6.12 -13.61
C PHE A 153 -1.41 5.90 -13.92
N ILE A 154 -1.78 4.72 -14.44
CA ILE A 154 -3.19 4.37 -14.70
C ILE A 154 -3.98 4.33 -13.40
N ILE A 155 -3.46 3.69 -12.35
CA ILE A 155 -4.13 3.59 -11.05
C ILE A 155 -4.34 4.97 -10.44
N ASP A 156 -3.30 5.82 -10.39
CA ASP A 156 -3.41 7.19 -9.86
C ASP A 156 -4.43 8.02 -10.66
N SER A 157 -4.42 7.90 -11.99
CA SER A 157 -5.38 8.59 -12.85
C SER A 157 -6.81 8.15 -12.56
N TRP A 158 -7.03 6.84 -12.49
CA TRP A 158 -8.34 6.24 -12.24
C TRP A 158 -8.89 6.65 -10.88
N GLN A 159 -8.08 6.46 -9.84
CA GLN A 159 -8.40 6.80 -8.46
C GLN A 159 -8.69 8.29 -8.31
N TYR A 160 -7.81 9.17 -8.81
CA TYR A 160 -8.02 10.61 -8.71
C TYR A 160 -9.34 11.05 -9.37
N MET A 161 -9.60 10.60 -10.60
CA MET A 161 -10.76 11.06 -11.36
C MET A 161 -12.07 10.60 -10.71
N LEU A 162 -12.14 9.34 -10.29
CA LEU A 162 -13.33 8.81 -9.61
C LEU A 162 -13.50 9.42 -8.22
N HIS A 163 -12.43 9.52 -7.44
CA HIS A 163 -12.45 10.11 -6.10
C HIS A 163 -12.94 11.56 -6.15
N ARG A 164 -12.35 12.37 -7.03
CA ARG A 164 -12.78 13.76 -7.26
C ARG A 164 -14.22 13.82 -7.77
N ALA A 165 -14.62 12.97 -8.72
CA ALA A 165 -16.00 12.93 -9.20
C ALA A 165 -17.00 12.64 -8.07
N MET A 166 -16.65 11.72 -7.16
CA MET A 166 -17.47 11.41 -6.00
C MET A 166 -17.58 12.59 -5.03
N HIS A 167 -16.54 13.41 -4.86
CA HIS A 167 -16.61 14.63 -4.05
C HIS A 167 -17.38 15.77 -4.71
N LEU A 168 -17.23 15.96 -6.02
CA LEU A 168 -17.87 17.07 -6.73
C LEU A 168 -19.37 16.84 -6.95
N ASN A 169 -19.80 15.58 -7.07
CA ASN A 169 -21.20 15.23 -7.24
C ASN A 169 -21.86 14.89 -5.88
N LYS A 170 -22.82 15.72 -5.45
CA LYS A 170 -23.52 15.55 -4.16
C LYS A 170 -24.22 14.19 -4.00
N TRP A 171 -24.72 13.60 -5.08
CA TRP A 171 -25.37 12.29 -5.02
C TRP A 171 -24.33 11.18 -4.85
N LEU A 172 -23.26 11.19 -5.65
CA LEU A 172 -22.16 10.23 -5.53
C LEU A 172 -21.54 10.27 -4.14
N TYR A 173 -21.24 11.47 -3.63
CA TYR A 173 -20.69 11.65 -2.28
C TYR A 173 -21.61 11.01 -1.23
N ARG A 174 -22.88 11.40 -1.18
CA ARG A 174 -23.81 10.93 -0.15
C ARG A 174 -24.06 9.43 -0.25
N ARG A 175 -24.09 8.87 -1.46
CA ARG A 175 -24.40 7.45 -1.65
C ARG A 175 -23.21 6.55 -1.37
N PHE A 176 -22.02 6.94 -1.80
CA PHE A 176 -20.85 6.07 -1.81
C PHE A 176 -19.79 6.58 -0.82
N HIS A 177 -19.19 7.74 -1.13
CA HIS A 177 -17.94 8.16 -0.48
C HIS A 177 -18.10 8.74 0.94
N SER A 178 -19.28 9.25 1.29
CA SER A 178 -19.54 9.76 2.65
C SER A 178 -19.45 8.67 3.73
N ARG A 179 -19.55 7.39 3.34
CA ARG A 179 -19.31 6.26 4.25
C ARG A 179 -17.84 6.22 4.69
N HIS A 180 -16.92 6.38 3.76
CA HIS A 180 -15.48 6.40 4.01
C HIS A 180 -15.11 7.54 4.98
N HIS A 181 -15.62 8.75 4.71
CA HIS A 181 -15.46 9.95 5.56
C HIS A 181 -16.14 9.87 6.94
N LYS A 182 -16.81 8.76 7.29
CA LYS A 182 -17.22 8.52 8.69
C LYS A 182 -16.03 8.24 9.60
N LEU A 183 -14.88 7.88 9.02
CA LEU A 183 -13.59 7.75 9.69
C LEU A 183 -12.82 9.07 9.59
N TYR A 184 -13.28 10.08 10.33
CA TYR A 184 -12.67 11.41 10.36
C TYR A 184 -11.17 11.41 10.71
N VAL A 185 -10.76 10.53 11.62
CA VAL A 185 -9.35 10.23 11.90
C VAL A 185 -9.04 8.89 11.25
N PRO A 186 -8.26 8.88 10.14
CA PRO A 186 -7.85 7.64 9.48
C PRO A 186 -7.02 6.75 10.41
N TYR A 187 -7.22 5.45 10.28
CA TYR A 187 -6.40 4.41 10.89
C TYR A 187 -6.33 3.20 9.94
N ALA A 188 -5.31 2.35 10.11
CA ALA A 188 -4.93 1.35 9.11
C ALA A 188 -6.07 0.43 8.61
N PHE A 189 -6.91 -0.11 9.51
CA PHE A 189 -8.06 -0.95 9.11
C PHE A 189 -9.17 -0.17 8.37
N GLY A 190 -9.16 1.16 8.45
CA GLY A 190 -10.06 2.03 7.71
C GLY A 190 -9.71 2.17 6.22
N ALA A 191 -8.53 1.71 5.80
CA ALA A 191 -8.01 1.93 4.45
C ALA A 191 -8.90 1.36 3.33
N LEU A 192 -9.64 0.28 3.62
CA LEU A 192 -10.61 -0.33 2.69
C LEU A 192 -12.06 -0.22 3.20
N PHE A 193 -12.33 0.69 4.14
CA PHE A 193 -13.68 0.95 4.64
C PHE A 193 -14.47 1.84 3.69
N ASN A 194 -14.94 1.25 2.59
CA ASN A 194 -15.65 1.94 1.52
C ASN A 194 -17.08 1.40 1.39
N ASP A 195 -17.94 2.09 0.64
CA ASP A 195 -19.14 1.42 0.11
C ASP A 195 -18.69 0.28 -0.83
N PRO A 196 -19.33 -0.91 -0.82
CA PRO A 196 -18.88 -2.03 -1.65
C PRO A 196 -18.78 -1.73 -3.14
N VAL A 197 -19.66 -0.87 -3.67
CA VAL A 197 -19.61 -0.47 -5.09
C VAL A 197 -18.42 0.43 -5.34
N GLU A 198 -18.15 1.35 -4.41
CA GLU A 198 -17.01 2.25 -4.49
C GLU A 198 -15.68 1.49 -4.42
N GLY A 199 -15.51 0.63 -3.42
CA GLY A 199 -14.29 -0.16 -3.29
C GLY A 199 -14.08 -1.07 -4.50
N PHE A 200 -15.14 -1.64 -5.07
CA PHE A 200 -15.03 -2.41 -6.31
C PHE A 200 -14.57 -1.54 -7.49
N LEU A 201 -15.14 -0.34 -7.67
CA LEU A 201 -14.79 0.55 -8.78
C LEU A 201 -13.39 1.17 -8.62
N LEU A 202 -13.05 1.66 -7.43
CA LEU A 202 -11.76 2.27 -7.15
C LEU A 202 -10.64 1.22 -7.15
N ASP A 203 -10.77 0.19 -6.32
CA ASP A 203 -9.65 -0.69 -5.99
C ASP A 203 -9.53 -1.85 -6.98
N THR A 204 -10.65 -2.51 -7.32
CA THR A 204 -10.63 -3.71 -8.18
C THR A 204 -10.57 -3.34 -9.66
N VAL A 205 -11.47 -2.47 -10.12
CA VAL A 205 -11.54 -2.13 -11.55
C VAL A 205 -10.32 -1.30 -11.96
N GLY A 206 -9.87 -0.36 -11.13
CA GLY A 206 -8.68 0.46 -11.43
C GLY A 206 -7.42 -0.37 -11.63
N THR A 207 -7.15 -1.30 -10.71
CA THR A 207 -5.99 -2.21 -10.80
C THR A 207 -6.15 -3.24 -11.92
N GLY A 208 -7.36 -3.74 -12.16
CA GLY A 208 -7.68 -4.63 -13.27
C GLY A 208 -7.44 -3.99 -14.64
N ILE A 209 -7.89 -2.74 -14.84
CA ILE A 209 -7.63 -1.99 -16.08
C ILE A 209 -6.13 -1.79 -16.27
N ALA A 210 -5.41 -1.39 -15.23
CA ALA A 210 -3.97 -1.21 -15.29
C ALA A 210 -3.25 -2.52 -15.70
N SER A 211 -3.66 -3.65 -15.13
CA SER A 211 -3.13 -4.97 -15.46
C SER A 211 -3.37 -5.37 -16.91
N LEU A 212 -4.60 -5.20 -17.40
CA LEU A 212 -4.98 -5.53 -18.77
C LEU A 212 -4.26 -4.66 -19.81
N VAL A 213 -4.20 -3.34 -19.58
CA VAL A 213 -3.60 -2.38 -20.50
C VAL A 213 -2.09 -2.59 -20.63
N THR A 214 -1.42 -2.92 -19.52
CA THR A 214 0.04 -3.10 -19.50
C THR A 214 0.48 -4.55 -19.76
N GLY A 215 -0.46 -5.50 -19.75
CA GLY A 215 -0.19 -6.92 -19.93
C GLY A 215 0.72 -7.47 -18.83
N LEU A 216 0.34 -7.26 -17.57
CA LEU A 216 1.11 -7.74 -16.42
C LEU A 216 1.06 -9.26 -16.33
N SER A 217 2.24 -9.86 -16.21
CA SER A 217 2.38 -11.25 -15.79
C SER A 217 1.88 -11.43 -14.36
N ALA A 218 1.52 -12.66 -13.99
CA ALA A 218 1.07 -12.98 -12.63
C ALA A 218 2.07 -12.50 -11.54
N ARG A 219 3.39 -12.55 -11.80
CA ARG A 219 4.40 -12.08 -10.85
C ARG A 219 4.45 -10.55 -10.72
N GLU A 220 4.26 -9.83 -11.82
CA GLU A 220 4.12 -8.38 -11.80
C GLU A 220 2.83 -7.95 -11.09
N GLN A 221 1.74 -8.72 -11.27
CA GLN A 221 0.48 -8.53 -10.54
C GLN A 221 0.64 -8.76 -9.03
N ILE A 222 1.33 -9.83 -8.59
CA ILE A 222 1.67 -10.05 -7.18
C ILE A 222 2.34 -8.79 -6.61
N PHE A 223 3.38 -8.29 -7.28
CA PHE A 223 4.08 -7.10 -6.83
C PHE A 223 3.16 -5.88 -6.79
N LEU A 224 2.50 -5.56 -7.90
CA LEU A 224 1.69 -4.35 -8.04
C LEU A 224 0.56 -4.32 -7.00
N TYR A 225 -0.22 -5.40 -6.89
CA TYR A 225 -1.38 -5.43 -6.02
C TYR A 225 -0.97 -5.41 -4.56
N THR A 226 0.02 -6.21 -4.15
CA THR A 226 0.55 -6.17 -2.78
C THR A 226 1.12 -4.79 -2.45
N PHE A 227 1.91 -4.20 -3.34
CA PHE A 227 2.49 -2.87 -3.13
C PHE A 227 1.42 -1.79 -2.99
N SER A 228 0.41 -1.81 -3.86
CA SER A 228 -0.71 -0.87 -3.82
C SER A 228 -1.49 -1.00 -2.52
N THR A 229 -1.79 -2.23 -2.08
CA THR A 229 -2.48 -2.47 -0.81
C THR A 229 -1.69 -1.99 0.40
N LEU A 230 -0.38 -2.29 0.45
CA LEU A 230 0.47 -1.78 1.52
C LEU A 230 0.50 -0.26 1.54
N LYS A 231 0.61 0.37 0.37
CA LYS A 231 0.60 1.83 0.24
C LYS A 231 -0.71 2.45 0.74
N THR A 232 -1.86 1.90 0.33
CA THR A 232 -3.17 2.38 0.79
C THR A 232 -3.34 2.25 2.30
N VAL A 233 -2.85 1.16 2.91
CA VAL A 233 -2.84 0.99 4.37
C VAL A 233 -1.93 2.03 5.04
N ASP A 234 -0.75 2.30 4.47
CA ASP A 234 0.16 3.32 5.00
C ASP A 234 -0.44 4.73 4.96
N ASP A 235 -1.12 5.10 3.88
CA ASP A 235 -1.80 6.41 3.74
C ASP A 235 -2.89 6.63 4.79
N HIS A 236 -3.43 5.54 5.34
CA HIS A 236 -4.46 5.59 6.37
C HIS A 236 -3.90 5.28 7.76
N CYS A 237 -2.60 5.03 7.93
CA CYS A 237 -2.12 4.36 9.13
C CYS A 237 -2.30 5.19 10.43
N GLY A 238 -2.46 6.51 10.31
CA GLY A 238 -2.59 7.43 11.44
C GLY A 238 -1.24 7.86 12.05
N TYR A 239 -0.12 7.49 11.42
CA TYR A 239 1.24 7.78 11.87
C TYR A 239 2.05 8.50 10.78
N ALA A 240 2.85 9.47 11.20
CA ALA A 240 3.83 10.16 10.38
C ALA A 240 5.23 9.70 10.77
N PHE A 241 5.68 8.59 10.19
CA PHE A 241 6.96 7.97 10.52
C PHE A 241 8.10 8.55 9.68
N PRO A 242 9.18 9.06 10.31
CA PRO A 242 10.25 9.77 9.59
C PRO A 242 11.11 8.86 8.70
N PHE A 243 11.06 7.54 8.90
CA PHE A 243 11.84 6.55 8.16
C PHE A 243 10.96 5.58 7.36
N ASP A 244 9.67 5.88 7.23
CA ASP A 244 8.79 5.06 6.42
C ASP A 244 9.12 5.25 4.93
N PRO A 245 9.50 4.19 4.19
CA PRO A 245 9.88 4.32 2.79
C PRO A 245 8.73 4.78 1.91
N PHE A 246 7.47 4.44 2.22
CA PHE A 246 6.33 4.94 1.46
C PHE A 246 6.18 6.44 1.65
N GLN A 247 6.25 6.92 2.90
CA GLN A 247 6.06 8.35 3.20
C GLN A 247 7.23 9.22 2.71
N ILE A 248 8.43 8.65 2.55
CA ILE A 248 9.60 9.33 1.96
C ILE A 248 9.52 9.39 0.44
N VAL A 249 9.18 8.26 -0.20
CA VAL A 249 9.24 8.13 -1.67
C VAL A 249 8.03 8.76 -2.34
N PHE A 250 6.85 8.62 -1.73
CA PHE A 250 5.59 9.05 -2.33
C PHE A 250 5.10 10.36 -1.70
N PRO A 251 4.77 11.38 -2.51
CA PRO A 251 4.27 12.65 -2.00
C PRO A 251 2.86 12.55 -1.43
N ASN A 252 2.09 11.54 -1.87
CA ASN A 252 0.89 11.15 -1.16
C ASN A 252 1.31 10.27 0.01
N ASN A 253 1.07 10.75 1.23
CA ASN A 253 1.42 10.06 2.46
C ASN A 253 0.30 10.25 3.49
N SER A 254 0.49 9.65 4.67
CA SER A 254 -0.49 9.69 5.75
C SER A 254 -0.95 11.11 6.15
N ILE A 255 -0.08 12.12 6.14
CA ILE A 255 -0.47 13.51 6.43
C ILE A 255 -1.29 14.10 5.28
N TYR A 256 -0.87 13.87 4.04
CA TYR A 256 -1.55 14.39 2.85
C TYR A 256 -2.99 13.87 2.77
N HIS A 257 -3.17 12.58 3.02
CA HIS A 257 -4.47 11.92 3.05
C HIS A 257 -5.27 12.28 4.32
N ASP A 258 -4.63 12.40 5.48
CA ASP A 258 -5.31 12.85 6.71
C ASP A 258 -5.96 14.23 6.53
N ILE A 259 -5.27 15.18 5.88
CA ILE A 259 -5.84 16.50 5.55
C ILE A 259 -7.14 16.36 4.77
N HIS A 260 -7.19 15.46 3.79
CA HIS A 260 -8.38 15.23 2.97
C HIS A 260 -9.60 14.80 3.81
N HIS A 261 -9.40 13.95 4.81
CA HIS A 261 -10.46 13.51 5.75
C HIS A 261 -10.93 14.62 6.70
N GLN A 262 -10.14 15.68 6.90
CA GLN A 262 -10.56 16.80 7.72
C GLN A 262 -11.66 17.61 7.03
N HIS A 263 -12.59 18.18 7.81
CA HIS A 263 -13.69 18.99 7.26
C HIS A 263 -13.23 20.15 6.38
N PHE A 264 -12.08 20.75 6.69
CA PHE A 264 -11.51 21.84 5.90
C PHE A 264 -10.80 21.35 4.63
N GLY A 265 -10.38 20.08 4.59
CA GLY A 265 -9.62 19.48 3.51
C GLY A 265 -10.44 18.60 2.55
N VAL A 266 -11.72 18.35 2.84
CA VAL A 266 -12.65 17.52 2.03
C VAL A 266 -12.83 17.94 0.55
N LYS A 267 -12.29 19.10 0.16
CA LYS A 267 -12.30 19.61 -1.21
C LYS A 267 -10.92 19.62 -1.88
N TYR A 268 -9.91 19.06 -1.22
CA TYR A 268 -8.52 19.07 -1.63
C TYR A 268 -7.93 17.66 -1.51
N ASN A 269 -6.74 17.45 -2.08
CA ASN A 269 -5.93 16.25 -1.91
C ASN A 269 -6.65 14.96 -2.37
N PHE A 270 -7.26 14.96 -3.55
CA PHE A 270 -7.99 13.80 -4.07
C PHE A 270 -7.07 12.69 -4.62
N SER A 271 -5.80 12.98 -4.88
CA SER A 271 -4.88 11.97 -5.40
C SER A 271 -4.75 10.83 -4.39
N GLN A 272 -4.66 9.61 -4.91
CA GLN A 272 -4.31 8.38 -4.20
C GLN A 272 -4.02 7.26 -5.22
N PRO A 273 -3.18 6.27 -4.90
CA PRO A 273 -2.41 6.15 -3.66
C PRO A 273 -0.96 6.67 -3.78
N PHE A 274 -0.42 6.96 -4.97
CA PHE A 274 1.04 7.16 -5.12
C PHE A 274 1.45 8.64 -5.22
N PHE A 275 1.10 9.31 -6.32
CA PHE A 275 1.60 10.63 -6.65
C PHE A 275 0.52 11.70 -6.56
N THR A 276 0.93 12.96 -6.36
CA THR A 276 0.02 14.13 -6.23
C THR A 276 -0.06 14.96 -7.51
N ILE A 277 0.33 14.37 -8.65
CA ILE A 277 0.41 15.08 -9.94
C ILE A 277 -0.95 15.64 -10.34
N TRP A 278 -2.01 14.86 -10.15
CA TRP A 278 -3.36 15.26 -10.55
C TRP A 278 -3.92 16.39 -9.70
N ASP A 279 -3.67 16.40 -8.38
CA ASP A 279 -4.02 17.54 -7.56
C ASP A 279 -3.33 18.82 -7.99
N LYS A 280 -2.04 18.75 -8.37
CA LYS A 280 -1.30 19.91 -8.89
C LYS A 280 -1.84 20.37 -10.24
N LEU A 281 -2.19 19.44 -11.12
CA LEU A 281 -2.68 19.76 -12.46
C LEU A 281 -4.07 20.42 -12.45
N PHE A 282 -4.95 19.97 -11.55
CA PHE A 282 -6.33 20.45 -11.45
C PHE A 282 -6.56 21.47 -10.34
N ASP A 283 -5.49 21.96 -9.72
CA ASP A 283 -5.52 22.95 -8.64
C ASP A 283 -6.39 22.51 -7.44
N THR A 284 -6.23 21.25 -7.04
CA THR A 284 -6.90 20.66 -5.88
C THR A 284 -5.94 20.30 -4.75
N THR A 285 -4.68 20.75 -4.81
CA THR A 285 -3.72 20.61 -3.69
C THR A 285 -4.09 21.55 -2.55
N TYR A 286 -4.11 21.04 -1.32
CA TYR A 286 -4.20 21.89 -0.13
C TYR A 286 -2.87 22.65 0.06
N HIS A 287 -2.89 23.98 0.13
CA HIS A 287 -1.67 24.78 0.24
C HIS A 287 -1.08 24.86 1.66
N GLY A 288 -1.85 24.49 2.69
CA GLY A 288 -1.44 24.60 4.10
C GLY A 288 -0.82 23.32 4.68
N VAL A 289 -0.28 22.41 3.87
CA VAL A 289 0.23 21.10 4.32
C VAL A 289 1.37 21.27 5.34
N ASP A 290 2.31 22.17 5.08
CA ASP A 290 3.46 22.39 5.97
C ASP A 290 3.02 22.99 7.31
N GLU A 291 2.15 24.01 7.28
CA GLU A 291 1.57 24.61 8.49
C GLU A 291 0.78 23.58 9.30
N TYR A 292 0.00 22.73 8.62
CA TYR A 292 -0.74 21.64 9.25
C TYR A 292 0.19 20.62 9.89
N SER A 293 1.21 20.16 9.16
CA SER A 293 2.20 19.20 9.65
C SER A 293 2.94 19.73 10.88
N ASP A 294 3.38 20.98 10.85
CA ASP A 294 4.09 21.61 11.97
C ASP A 294 3.19 21.83 13.18
N LYS A 295 1.92 22.19 12.96
CA LYS A 295 0.93 22.29 14.04
C LYS A 295 0.68 20.92 14.67
N GLN A 296 0.48 19.88 13.87
CA GLN A 296 0.26 18.53 14.39
C GLN A 296 1.48 18.02 15.16
N LYS A 297 2.70 18.19 14.63
CA LYS A 297 3.94 17.84 15.35
C LYS A 297 4.03 18.51 16.73
N LYS A 298 3.66 19.79 16.84
CA LYS A 298 3.63 20.50 18.13
C LYS A 298 2.63 19.88 19.10
N ILE A 299 1.40 19.62 18.63
CA ILE A 299 0.34 18.97 19.42
C ILE A 299 0.79 17.57 19.88
N THR A 300 1.32 16.76 18.97
CA THR A 300 1.83 15.42 19.27
C THR A 300 2.95 15.46 20.29
N LEU A 301 3.91 16.39 20.17
CA LEU A 301 5.00 16.54 21.14
C LEU A 301 4.49 16.93 22.53
N GLU A 302 3.50 17.81 22.63
CA GLU A 302 2.89 18.21 23.89
C GLU A 302 2.13 17.03 24.54
N LYS A 303 1.26 16.37 23.78
CA LYS A 303 0.53 15.18 24.23
C LYS A 303 1.47 14.04 24.61
N TYR A 304 2.56 13.85 23.87
CA TYR A 304 3.56 12.84 24.18
C TYR A 304 4.29 13.11 25.51
N LYS A 305 4.57 14.37 25.85
CA LYS A 305 5.13 14.72 27.17
C LYS A 305 4.17 14.35 28.29
N ILE A 306 2.88 14.68 28.15
CA ILE A 306 1.84 14.32 29.13
C ILE A 306 1.75 12.79 29.27
N PHE A 307 1.71 12.07 28.16
CA PHE A 307 1.72 10.62 28.13
C PHE A 307 2.91 10.00 28.89
N LEU A 308 4.12 10.54 28.70
CA LEU A 308 5.31 10.07 29.43
C LEU A 308 5.21 10.31 30.93
N GLU A 309 4.67 11.46 31.36
CA GLU A 309 4.45 11.77 32.77
C GLU A 309 3.44 10.82 33.41
N GLU A 310 2.32 10.55 32.75
CA GLU A 310 1.31 9.61 33.20
C GLU A 310 1.86 8.18 33.31
N ARG A 311 2.61 7.74 32.30
CA ARG A 311 3.26 6.43 32.30
C ARG A 311 4.30 6.30 33.41
N ARG A 312 5.06 7.36 33.70
CA ARG A 312 6.00 7.40 34.84
C ARG A 312 5.26 7.28 36.17
N LYS A 313 4.21 8.08 36.39
CA LYS A 313 3.39 8.02 37.61
C LYS A 313 2.78 6.64 37.82
N LYS A 314 2.27 6.02 36.76
CA LYS A 314 1.72 4.65 36.79
C LYS A 314 2.77 3.61 37.19
N ASN A 315 3.99 3.73 36.65
CA ASN A 315 5.10 2.84 37.00
C ASN A 315 5.57 3.02 38.45
N GLU A 316 5.66 4.27 38.94
CA GLU A 316 6.00 4.58 40.34
C GLU A 316 4.95 3.99 41.29
N LYS A 317 3.65 4.16 40.98
CA LYS A 317 2.55 3.55 41.75
C LYS A 317 2.64 2.03 41.77
N ARG A 318 2.92 1.38 40.63
CA ARG A 318 3.06 -0.08 40.55
C ARG A 318 4.22 -0.58 41.42
N LYS A 319 5.37 0.10 41.37
CA LYS A 319 6.52 -0.22 42.24
C LYS A 319 6.19 -0.08 43.72
N GLN A 320 5.46 0.98 44.10
CA GLN A 320 5.03 1.18 45.48
C GLN A 320 4.07 0.07 45.94
N GLU A 321 3.14 -0.36 45.10
CA GLU A 321 2.23 -1.47 45.38
C GLU A 321 2.96 -2.80 45.52
N GLU A 322 3.96 -3.08 44.68
CA GLU A 322 4.82 -4.25 44.78
C GLU A 322 5.62 -4.26 46.09
N GLN A 323 6.26 -3.13 46.44
CA GLN A 323 6.98 -2.98 47.71
C GLN A 323 6.07 -3.18 48.92
N ASN A 324 4.87 -2.59 48.91
CA ASN A 324 3.90 -2.76 49.99
C ASN A 324 3.42 -4.23 50.11
N LYS A 325 3.30 -4.95 48.98
CA LYS A 325 2.98 -6.40 48.98
C LYS A 325 4.12 -7.25 49.54
N LEU A 326 5.37 -6.91 49.24
CA LEU A 326 6.55 -7.59 49.79
C LEU A 326 6.63 -7.39 51.32
N LYS A 327 6.51 -6.16 51.81
CA LYS A 327 6.49 -5.87 53.25
C LYS A 327 5.40 -6.65 54.00
N ARG A 328 4.18 -6.68 53.44
CA ARG A 328 3.06 -7.46 54.01
C ARG A 328 3.27 -8.98 53.99
N LYS A 329 4.16 -9.50 53.15
CA LYS A 329 4.52 -10.92 53.14
C LYS A 329 5.57 -11.22 54.21
N GLU A 330 6.55 -10.33 54.37
CA GLU A 330 7.57 -10.41 55.42
C GLU A 330 6.93 -10.33 56.82
N GLU A 331 6.02 -9.38 57.05
CA GLU A 331 5.26 -9.22 58.30
C GLU A 331 4.33 -10.40 58.63
N LYS A 332 4.06 -11.32 57.69
CA LYS A 332 3.26 -12.53 57.91
C LYS A 332 4.10 -13.79 58.14
N GLN A 333 5.42 -13.69 57.98
CA GLN A 333 6.38 -14.77 58.20
C GLN A 333 7.10 -14.65 59.54
N GLU A 334 7.12 -13.46 60.14
CA GLU A 334 7.36 -13.23 61.58
C GLU A 334 6.07 -13.45 62.39
#